data_AF-A0A7Z9ZZ57-F1
#
_entry.id   AF-A0A7Z9ZZ57-F1
#
_cell.length_a   1.000
_cell.length_b   1.000
_cell.length_c   1.000
_cell.angle_alpha   90.00
_cell.angle_beta   90.00
_cell.angle_gamma   90.00
#
_symmetry.space_group_name_H-M   'P 1'
#
loop_
_entity.id
_entity.type
_entity.pdbx_description
1 polymer ?
#
loop_
_entity_poly.entity_id
_entity_poly.type
_entity_poly.pdbx_seq_one_letter_code
_entity_poly.pdbx_strand_id
1 'polypeptide(L)' 'MVALASILIQSLGPNLLENPGFEEVGPKGLPAGWLLYGGSKVCTVRVVEEAHSGGRAVKLVDKGPRERNYRYSVGLYQI' A
#
# COMPACT_ATOMS: atom_id res chain seq x y z
N MET A 1 12.29 19.28 -41.75
CA MET A 1 11.06 19.20 -40.93
C MET A 1 11.02 17.83 -40.29
N VAL A 2 11.15 17.72 -38.97
CA VAL A 2 11.05 16.45 -38.24
C VAL A 2 9.66 16.40 -37.63
N ALA A 3 8.87 15.39 -38.01
CA ALA A 3 7.57 15.15 -37.42
C ALA A 3 7.76 14.66 -35.98
N LEU A 4 7.27 15.43 -35.02
CA LEU A 4 7.12 14.99 -33.63
C LEU A 4 6.03 13.91 -33.63
N ALA A 5 6.42 12.66 -33.39
CA ALA A 5 5.48 11.59 -33.14
C ALA A 5 4.76 11.87 -31.81
N SER A 6 3.51 12.30 -31.90
CA SER A 6 2.62 12.42 -30.74
C SER A 6 2.42 11.01 -30.16
N ILE A 7 3.11 10.70 -29.07
CA ILE A 7 2.87 9.47 -28.32
C ILE A 7 1.46 9.60 -27.75
N LEU A 8 0.53 8.79 -28.24
CA LEU A 8 -0.76 8.59 -27.59
C LEU A 8 -0.46 7.98 -26.22
N ILE A 9 -0.41 8.80 -25.18
CA ILE A 9 -0.46 8.30 -23.81
C ILE A 9 -1.90 7.80 -23.65
N GLN A 10 -2.11 6.51 -23.92
CA GLN A 10 -3.31 5.84 -23.46
C GLN A 10 -3.32 5.95 -21.94
N SER A 11 -4.12 6.87 -21.39
CA SER A 11 -4.30 6.95 -19.95
C SER A 11 -4.88 5.60 -19.51
N LEU A 12 -4.22 4.90 -18.58
CA LEU A 12 -4.62 3.58 -18.07
C LEU A 12 -5.92 3.62 -17.23
N GLY A 13 -6.73 4.66 -17.39
CA GLY A 13 -7.83 5.01 -16.50
C GLY A 13 -7.34 5.72 -15.24
N PRO A 14 -8.26 6.33 -14.48
CA PRO A 14 -7.94 6.87 -13.17
C PRO A 14 -7.55 5.74 -12.21
N ASN A 15 -6.71 6.05 -11.21
CA ASN A 15 -6.50 5.12 -10.13
C ASN A 15 -7.81 4.95 -9.34
N LEU A 16 -8.19 3.70 -9.07
CA LEU A 16 -9.40 3.38 -8.33
C LEU A 16 -9.22 3.44 -6.82
N LEU A 17 -7.96 3.44 -6.38
CA LEU A 17 -7.60 3.44 -4.97
C LEU A 17 -7.12 4.84 -4.59
N GLU A 18 -7.58 5.34 -3.45
CA GLU A 18 -7.00 6.51 -2.81
C GLU A 18 -5.61 6.15 -2.23
N ASN A 19 -4.65 7.06 -2.39
CA ASN A 19 -3.28 6.88 -1.89
C ASN A 19 -2.67 5.49 -2.19
N PRO A 20 -2.65 5.05 -3.46
CA PRO A 20 -2.21 3.71 -3.88
C PRO A 20 -0.70 3.49 -3.71
N GLY A 21 0.06 4.60 -3.65
CA GLY A 21 1.50 4.61 -3.42
C GLY A 21 1.90 4.74 -1.94
N PHE A 22 0.93 4.87 -1.02
CA PHE A 22 1.18 5.00 0.43
C PHE A 22 2.01 6.23 0.83
N GLU A 23 2.05 7.26 -0.02
CA GLU A 23 2.87 8.45 0.17
C GLU A 23 2.31 9.35 1.27
N GLU A 24 1.00 9.35 1.48
CA GLU A 24 0.37 10.10 2.56
C GLU A 24 0.18 9.21 3.80
N VAL A 25 0.68 9.66 4.96
CA VAL A 25 0.51 8.97 6.24
C VAL A 25 -0.65 9.59 7.00
N GLY A 26 -1.66 8.79 7.25
CA GLY A 26 -2.85 9.14 8.01
C GLY A 26 -2.76 8.76 9.50
N PRO A 27 -3.92 8.64 10.17
CA PRO A 27 -4.00 8.33 11.58
C PRO A 27 -3.32 7.01 11.94
N LYS A 28 -2.81 6.92 13.18
CA LYS A 28 -2.17 5.71 13.73
C LYS A 28 -0.94 5.21 12.93
N GLY A 29 -0.36 6.06 12.09
CA GLY A 29 0.82 5.74 11.28
C GLY A 29 0.54 4.79 10.12
N LEU A 30 -0.72 4.67 9.70
CA LEU A 30 -1.13 3.93 8.50
C LEU A 30 -1.23 4.88 7.30
N PRO A 31 -1.18 4.37 6.05
CA PRO A 31 -1.44 5.22 4.90
C PRO A 31 -2.84 5.86 4.97
N ALA A 32 -2.96 7.13 4.62
CA ALA A 32 -4.25 7.81 4.57
C ALA A 32 -5.20 7.09 3.60
N GLY A 33 -6.47 6.89 3.99
CA GLY A 33 -7.46 6.11 3.22
C GLY A 33 -7.40 4.59 3.44
N TRP A 34 -6.47 4.10 4.27
CA TRP A 34 -6.31 2.67 4.54
C TRP A 34 -6.54 2.33 6.01
N LEU A 35 -7.16 1.18 6.25
CA LEU A 35 -7.44 0.63 7.58
C LEU A 35 -6.78 -0.73 7.78
N LEU A 36 -6.44 -1.04 9.02
CA LEU A 36 -5.85 -2.31 9.40
C LEU A 36 -6.86 -3.45 9.22
N TYR A 37 -6.46 -4.48 8.47
CA TYR A 37 -7.15 -5.76 8.41
C TYR A 37 -6.47 -6.76 9.36
N GLY A 38 -7.26 -7.36 10.25
CA GLY A 38 -6.80 -8.41 11.15
C GLY A 38 -5.67 -7.95 12.08
N GLY A 39 -4.69 -8.83 12.29
CA GLY A 39 -3.54 -8.60 13.15
C GLY A 39 -3.71 -9.14 14.57
N SER A 40 -2.57 -9.45 15.18
CA SER A 40 -2.43 -9.85 16.58
C SER A 40 -1.24 -9.13 17.21
N LYS A 41 -0.96 -9.36 18.50
CA LYS A 41 0.18 -8.73 19.20
C LYS A 41 1.55 -9.06 18.58
N VAL A 42 1.63 -10.13 17.77
CA VAL A 42 2.86 -10.54 17.09
C VAL A 42 2.97 -10.02 15.65
N CYS A 43 1.98 -9.25 15.19
CA CYS A 43 1.95 -8.64 13.87
C CYS A 43 2.31 -7.15 13.97
N THR A 44 3.00 -6.61 12.98
CA THR A 44 3.24 -5.17 12.87
C THR A 44 2.99 -4.70 11.45
N VAL A 45 2.35 -3.54 11.34
CA VAL A 45 2.20 -2.78 10.08
C VAL A 45 2.85 -1.43 10.26
N ARG A 46 3.72 -1.04 9.33
CA ARG A 46 4.43 0.24 9.36
C ARG A 46 4.58 0.80 7.97
N VAL A 47 4.46 2.12 7.85
CA VAL A 47 4.96 2.84 6.67
C VAL A 47 6.47 2.98 6.81
N VAL A 48 7.19 2.68 5.72
CA VAL A 48 8.66 2.68 5.64
C VAL A 48 9.11 3.44 4.40
N GLU A 49 10.39 3.81 4.32
CA GLU A 49 10.95 4.58 3.22
C GLU A 49 11.59 3.70 2.12
N GLU A 50 11.81 2.41 2.39
CA GLU A 50 12.27 1.46 1.38
C GLU A 50 11.13 1.06 0.42
N ALA A 51 10.92 1.91 -0.59
CA ALA A 51 9.86 1.75 -1.58
C ALA A 51 10.37 1.18 -2.91
N HIS A 52 9.49 0.46 -3.64
CA HIS A 52 9.74 0.06 -5.03
C HIS A 52 9.78 1.29 -5.95
N SER A 53 8.91 2.26 -5.69
CA SER A 53 8.79 3.54 -6.39
C SER A 53 8.20 4.57 -5.44
N GLY A 54 8.54 5.84 -5.59
CA GLY A 54 8.10 6.89 -4.67
C GLY A 54 8.98 6.94 -3.42
N GLY A 55 8.46 7.52 -2.34
CA GLY A 55 9.17 7.72 -1.08
C GLY A 55 8.74 6.78 0.03
N ARG A 56 7.61 6.07 -0.13
CA ARG A 56 7.04 5.26 0.95
C ARG A 56 6.48 3.92 0.47
N ALA A 57 6.49 2.96 1.39
CA ALA A 57 5.86 1.67 1.23
C ALA A 57 5.26 1.17 2.55
N VAL A 58 4.42 0.14 2.48
CA VAL A 58 3.90 -0.54 3.66
C VAL A 58 4.68 -1.82 3.89
N LYS A 59 5.22 -1.97 5.11
CA LYS A 59 5.83 -3.21 5.59
C LYS A 59 4.88 -3.94 6.52
N LEU A 60 4.49 -5.14 6.13
CA LEU A 60 3.70 -6.07 6.94
C LEU A 60 4.63 -7.15 7.50
N VAL A 61 4.64 -7.32 8.82
CA VAL A 61 5.38 -8.39 9.48
C VAL A 61 4.39 -9.20 10.29
N ASP A 62 4.32 -10.49 9.99
CA ASP A 62 3.55 -11.47 10.74
C ASP A 62 4.52 -12.46 11.38
N LYS A 63 4.60 -12.47 12.70
CA LYS A 63 5.38 -13.43 13.49
C LYS A 63 4.49 -14.49 14.15
N GLY A 64 3.23 -14.62 13.74
CA GLY A 64 2.34 -15.67 14.20
C GLY A 64 2.77 -17.05 13.70
N PRO A 65 2.17 -18.13 14.26
CA PRO A 65 2.35 -19.47 13.72
C PRO A 65 1.89 -19.53 12.26
N ARG A 66 2.43 -20.50 11.50
CA ARG A 66 2.12 -20.67 10.07
C ARG A 66 0.63 -20.88 9.78
N GLU A 67 -0.12 -21.33 10.78
CA GLU A 67 -1.58 -21.51 10.74
C GLU A 67 -2.29 -20.17 10.46
N ARG A 68 -2.71 -19.96 9.21
CA ARG A 68 -3.42 -18.74 8.81
C ARG A 68 -4.92 -18.87 9.06
N ASN A 69 -5.31 -19.01 10.32
CA ASN A 69 -6.70 -19.23 10.74
C ASN A 69 -7.41 -17.89 11.02
N TYR A 70 -7.22 -16.88 10.18
CA TYR A 70 -7.66 -15.48 10.33
C TYR A 70 -7.11 -14.71 11.55
N ARG A 71 -6.69 -15.42 12.61
CA ARG A 71 -6.20 -14.85 13.88
C ARG A 71 -4.83 -14.19 13.78
N TYR A 72 -4.02 -14.60 12.80
CA TYR A 72 -2.65 -14.14 12.62
C TYR A 72 -2.42 -13.38 11.30
N SER A 73 -3.41 -13.37 10.40
CA SER A 73 -3.32 -12.61 9.15
C SER A 73 -3.33 -11.11 9.45
N VAL A 74 -2.39 -10.37 8.86
CA VAL A 74 -2.30 -8.91 8.96
C VAL A 74 -2.27 -8.31 7.56
N GLY A 75 -3.01 -7.22 7.35
CA GLY A 75 -3.06 -6.53 6.07
C GLY A 75 -3.66 -5.14 6.19
N LEU A 76 -3.95 -4.53 5.04
CA LEU A 76 -4.69 -3.27 4.93
C LEU A 76 -5.87 -3.45 3.97
N TYR A 77 -6.93 -2.70 4.19
CA TYR A 77 -8.04 -2.56 3.26
C TYR A 77 -8.40 -1.08 3.10
N GLN A 78 -9.01 -0.75 1.96
CA GLN A 78 -9.46 0.60 1.66
C GLN A 78 -10.96 0.76 1.93
N ILE A 79 -11.33 1.95 2.39
CA ILE A 79 -12.72 2.39 2.58
C ILE A 79 -13.22 3.21 1.40
#